data_AF-A0A1Z4MVK0-F1
#
_entry.id   AF-A0A1Z4MVK0-F1
#
_cell.length_a   1.000
_cell.length_b   1.000
_cell.length_c   1.000
_cell.angle_alpha   90.00
_cell.angle_beta   90.00
_cell.angle_gamma   90.00
#
_symmetry.space_group_name_H-M   'P 1'
#
loop_
_entity.id
_entity.type
_entity.pdbx_description
1 polymer ?
#
loop_
_entity_poly.entity_id
_entity_poly.type
_entity_poly.pdbx_seq_one_letter_code
_entity_poly.pdbx_strand_id
1 'polypeptide(L)'
;MPRFKVRYLLVILTLVMIGIAFWLFSGVTTKQLLRRSYGTVDQLEADTRPQVDLKLNLTVVATEIDKEPSFTQVEVKTESSNYKKLEFEFSHQALTPEEAIIAQELGLANSSAKKFNGKKQILIELPVILRVMKAEIDRANNLTEIEVSTTNSILTKFNLEFNSIDIDQVEAMIAQELGLSLAEVKKLIRYRIKK
;
A
#
# COMPACT_ATOMS: atom_id res chain seq x y z
N MET A 1 39.02 -59.02 -31.30
CA MET A 1 37.71 -58.39 -31.61
C MET A 1 37.06 -57.86 -30.33
N PRO A 2 37.05 -56.54 -30.05
CA PRO A 2 36.42 -56.01 -28.84
C PRO A 2 35.14 -55.23 -29.18
N ARG A 3 34.00 -55.93 -29.31
CA ARG A 3 32.67 -55.30 -29.54
C ARG A 3 32.05 -54.67 -28.28
N PHE A 4 32.70 -54.81 -27.12
CA PHE A 4 32.16 -54.36 -25.83
C PHE A 4 32.35 -52.86 -25.54
N LYS A 5 33.41 -52.20 -26.05
CA LYS A 5 33.68 -50.78 -25.71
C LYS A 5 32.71 -49.77 -26.35
N VAL A 6 32.19 -50.07 -27.55
CA VAL A 6 31.33 -49.14 -28.31
C VAL A 6 29.95 -48.97 -27.67
N ARG A 7 29.41 -50.03 -27.06
CA ARG A 7 28.08 -49.98 -26.42
C ARG A 7 28.06 -49.08 -25.19
N TYR A 8 29.13 -49.08 -24.38
CA TYR A 8 29.26 -48.19 -23.23
C TYR A 8 29.49 -46.73 -23.64
N LEU A 9 30.27 -46.50 -24.71
CA LEU A 9 30.48 -45.15 -25.25
C LEU A 9 29.17 -44.52 -25.73
N LEU A 10 28.29 -45.33 -26.35
CA LEU A 10 26.98 -44.87 -26.83
C LEU A 10 26.04 -44.53 -25.66
N VAL A 11 26.04 -45.33 -24.58
CA VAL A 11 25.24 -45.04 -23.37
C VAL A 11 25.71 -43.77 -22.66
N ILE A 12 27.03 -43.57 -22.54
CA ILE A 12 27.60 -42.36 -21.93
C ILE A 12 27.25 -41.12 -22.77
N LEU A 13 27.33 -41.23 -24.09
CA LEU A 13 26.99 -40.13 -25.00
C LEU A 13 25.52 -39.70 -24.87
N THR A 14 24.58 -40.66 -24.80
CA THR A 14 23.16 -40.37 -24.59
C THR A 14 22.90 -39.73 -23.23
N LEU A 15 23.59 -40.18 -22.18
CA LEU A 15 23.43 -39.63 -20.84
C LEU A 15 23.92 -38.18 -20.75
N VAL A 16 25.04 -37.85 -21.40
CA VAL A 16 25.54 -36.47 -21.51
C VAL A 16 24.57 -35.59 -22.30
N MET A 17 24.01 -36.10 -23.39
CA MET A 17 23.03 -35.36 -24.20
C MET A 17 21.74 -35.04 -23.43
N ILE A 18 21.24 -35.99 -22.62
CA ILE A 18 20.08 -35.76 -21.76
C ILE A 18 20.39 -34.70 -20.68
N GLY A 19 21.59 -34.74 -20.10
CA GLY A 19 22.04 -33.72 -19.15
C GLY A 19 22.07 -32.31 -19.76
N ILE A 20 22.59 -32.17 -20.97
CA ILE A 20 22.64 -30.89 -21.69
C ILE A 20 21.23 -30.41 -22.05
N ALA A 21 20.35 -31.30 -22.50
CA ALA A 21 18.96 -30.98 -22.82
C ALA A 21 18.19 -30.50 -21.57
N PHE A 22 18.39 -31.18 -20.43
CA PHE A 22 17.80 -30.77 -19.15
C PHE A 22 18.33 -29.39 -18.70
N TRP A 23 19.63 -29.14 -18.87
CA TRP A 23 20.25 -27.87 -18.52
C TRP A 23 19.70 -26.71 -19.37
N LEU A 24 19.58 -26.89 -20.68
CA LEU A 24 19.01 -25.90 -21.59
C LEU A 24 17.51 -25.64 -21.33
N PHE A 25 16.75 -26.68 -20.98
CA PHE A 25 15.30 -26.56 -20.78
C PHE A 25 14.95 -25.92 -19.42
N SER A 26 15.70 -26.23 -18.36
CA SER A 26 15.48 -25.69 -17.01
C SER A 26 15.64 -24.16 -16.93
N GLY A 27 16.58 -23.60 -17.70
CA GLY A 27 16.84 -22.16 -17.72
C GLY A 27 15.71 -21.34 -18.38
N VAL A 28 14.91 -21.94 -19.27
CA VAL A 28 13.83 -21.24 -19.99
C VAL A 28 12.53 -21.28 -19.20
N THR A 29 12.15 -22.43 -18.62
CA THR A 29 10.91 -22.57 -17.85
C THR A 29 10.94 -21.75 -16.56
N THR A 30 12.10 -21.66 -15.91
CA THR A 30 12.28 -20.88 -14.67
C THR A 30 12.09 -19.37 -14.91
N LYS A 31 12.54 -18.84 -16.05
CA LYS A 31 12.38 -17.41 -16.39
C LYS A 31 10.94 -17.01 -16.64
N GLN A 32 10.10 -17.92 -17.15
CA GLN A 32 8.71 -17.61 -17.48
C GLN A 32 7.78 -17.68 -16.26
N LEU A 33 8.07 -18.56 -15.31
CA LEU A 33 7.38 -18.61 -14.01
C LEU A 33 7.75 -17.45 -13.09
N LEU A 34 9.00 -16.99 -13.11
CA LEU A 34 9.47 -15.84 -12.32
C LEU A 34 9.00 -14.49 -12.85
N ARG A 35 8.54 -14.40 -14.11
CA ARG A 35 8.04 -13.14 -14.69
C ARG A 35 6.73 -12.65 -14.04
N ARG A 36 6.07 -13.51 -13.25
CA ARG A 36 4.92 -13.16 -12.40
C ARG A 36 5.31 -12.84 -10.95
N SER A 37 6.57 -13.05 -10.58
CA SER A 37 7.08 -12.60 -9.29
C SER A 37 7.35 -11.11 -9.40
N TYR A 38 6.58 -10.32 -8.67
CA TYR A 38 6.86 -8.92 -8.43
C TYR A 38 8.35 -8.76 -8.11
N GLY A 39 9.01 -7.87 -8.85
CA GLY A 39 10.45 -7.66 -8.76
C GLY A 39 10.84 -7.40 -7.32
N THR A 40 11.65 -8.31 -6.76
CA THR A 40 12.49 -7.96 -5.62
C THR A 40 13.45 -6.89 -6.15
N VAL A 41 13.21 -5.65 -5.73
CA VAL A 41 14.08 -4.52 -6.08
C VAL A 41 15.42 -4.79 -5.40
N ASP A 42 16.37 -5.27 -6.20
CA ASP A 42 17.77 -5.36 -5.86
C ASP A 42 18.34 -3.94 -5.97
N GLN A 43 18.09 -3.14 -4.94
CA GLN A 43 18.78 -1.87 -4.70
C GLN A 43 18.45 -1.40 -3.29
N LEU A 44 19.50 -1.36 -2.46
CA LEU A 44 19.54 -0.70 -1.17
C LEU A 44 19.41 0.82 -1.38
N GLU A 45 18.22 1.29 -1.74
CA GLU A 45 17.85 2.70 -1.59
C GLU A 45 17.56 2.95 -0.11
N ALA A 46 18.58 3.42 0.60
CA ALA A 46 18.49 3.87 1.96
C ALA A 46 17.50 5.04 2.07
N ASP A 47 16.40 4.80 2.77
CA ASP A 47 15.64 5.77 3.58
C ASP A 47 15.01 7.01 2.95
N THR A 48 14.88 7.13 1.63
CA THR A 48 14.02 8.20 1.07
C THR A 48 12.57 7.72 1.04
N ARG A 49 11.81 8.02 2.10
CA ARG A 49 10.35 7.82 2.13
C ARG A 49 9.68 9.00 1.42
N PRO A 50 8.69 8.77 0.55
CA PRO A 50 8.06 9.85 -0.17
C PRO A 50 7.23 10.71 0.80
N GLN A 51 7.51 12.00 0.79
CA GLN A 51 6.69 13.02 1.43
C GLN A 51 5.69 13.54 0.41
N VAL A 52 4.43 13.57 0.79
CA VAL A 52 3.31 13.98 -0.05
C VAL A 52 2.54 15.07 0.68
N ASP A 53 2.23 16.16 -0.01
CA ASP A 53 1.29 17.16 0.47
C ASP A 53 -0.12 16.72 0.09
N LEU A 54 -0.81 16.07 1.04
CA LEU A 54 -2.18 15.60 0.86
C LEU A 54 -3.14 16.79 0.93
N LYS A 55 -3.84 17.04 -0.19
CA LYS A 55 -4.95 18.00 -0.26
C LYS A 55 -6.26 17.25 -0.17
N LEU A 56 -6.85 17.22 1.03
CA LEU A 56 -8.03 16.44 1.34
C LEU A 56 -9.26 17.34 1.32
N ASN A 57 -10.15 17.12 0.34
CA ASN A 57 -11.48 17.72 0.32
C ASN A 57 -12.50 16.67 0.77
N LEU A 58 -12.86 16.71 2.05
CA LEU A 58 -13.59 15.64 2.71
C LEU A 58 -14.94 16.12 3.19
N THR A 59 -15.98 15.34 2.87
CA THR A 59 -17.28 15.43 3.50
C THR A 59 -17.29 14.48 4.69
N VAL A 60 -17.00 15.02 5.88
CA VAL A 60 -17.06 14.29 7.15
C VAL A 60 -18.51 13.97 7.46
N VAL A 61 -18.79 12.69 7.73
CA VAL A 61 -20.12 12.17 8.09
C VAL A 61 -20.18 11.79 9.55
N ALA A 62 -19.12 11.15 10.03
CA ALA A 62 -19.02 10.71 11.40
C ALA A 62 -17.59 10.86 11.89
N THR A 63 -17.46 11.25 13.16
CA THR A 63 -16.19 11.26 13.88
C THR A 63 -16.33 10.46 15.16
N GLU A 64 -15.39 9.56 15.43
CA GLU A 64 -15.28 8.83 16.69
C GLU A 64 -14.01 9.25 17.40
N ILE A 65 -14.12 9.56 18.70
CA ILE A 65 -13.03 10.10 19.51
C ILE A 65 -12.74 9.13 20.65
N ASP A 66 -11.55 8.55 20.61
CA ASP A 66 -11.01 7.69 21.67
C ASP A 66 -9.92 8.43 22.43
N LYS A 67 -10.12 8.55 23.74
CA LYS A 67 -9.19 9.25 24.63
C LYS A 67 -8.28 8.23 25.31
N GLU A 68 -7.02 8.23 24.89
CA GLU A 68 -5.96 7.50 25.58
C GLU A 68 -5.21 8.42 26.56
N PRO A 69 -4.50 7.87 27.55
CA PRO A 69 -3.77 8.67 28.54
C PRO A 69 -2.69 9.59 27.93
N SER A 70 -2.14 9.25 26.76
CA SER A 70 -1.06 10.01 26.10
C SER A 70 -1.49 10.76 24.84
N PHE A 71 -2.52 10.30 24.12
CA PHE A 71 -3.01 10.92 22.88
C PHE A 71 -4.54 10.84 22.76
N THR A 72 -5.11 11.65 21.87
CA THR A 72 -6.51 11.54 21.44
C THR A 72 -6.55 11.03 20.01
N GLN A 73 -7.22 9.90 19.78
CA GLN A 73 -7.43 9.32 18.47
C GLN A 73 -8.78 9.77 17.90
N VAL A 74 -8.79 10.16 16.63
CA VAL A 74 -9.97 10.65 15.91
C VAL A 74 -10.11 9.91 14.61
N GLU A 75 -11.16 9.08 14.52
CA GLU A 75 -11.53 8.41 13.29
C GLU A 75 -12.59 9.24 12.55
N VAL A 76 -12.30 9.61 11.31
CA VAL A 76 -13.18 10.41 10.44
C VAL A 76 -13.65 9.53 9.30
N LYS A 77 -14.96 9.36 9.17
CA LYS A 77 -15.59 8.69 8.02
C LYS A 77 -16.06 9.72 7.02
N THR A 78 -15.75 9.46 5.75
CA THR A 78 -15.94 10.42 4.66
C THR A 78 -16.87 9.87 3.59
N GLU A 79 -17.77 10.73 3.10
CA GLU A 79 -18.68 10.41 1.99
C GLU A 79 -18.13 10.81 0.62
N SER A 80 -17.13 11.71 0.57
CA SER A 80 -16.55 12.20 -0.67
C SER A 80 -15.24 11.49 -1.04
N SER A 81 -15.11 11.22 -2.35
CA SER A 81 -13.95 10.66 -3.07
C SER A 81 -13.51 9.24 -2.68
N ASN A 82 -12.29 8.88 -3.09
CA ASN A 82 -11.67 7.57 -2.86
C ASN A 82 -11.31 7.36 -1.38
N TYR A 83 -11.22 8.43 -0.56
CA TYR A 83 -10.98 8.31 0.89
C TYR A 83 -12.25 7.89 1.61
N LYS A 84 -12.21 6.78 2.37
CA LYS A 84 -13.36 6.29 3.17
C LYS A 84 -13.21 6.53 4.65
N LYS A 85 -11.97 6.47 5.15
CA LYS A 85 -11.64 6.54 6.57
C LYS A 85 -10.29 7.21 6.77
N LEU A 86 -10.20 8.09 7.75
CA LEU A 86 -8.97 8.75 8.17
C LEU A 86 -8.82 8.62 9.69
N GLU A 87 -7.61 8.32 10.15
CA GLU A 87 -7.28 8.12 11.56
C GLU A 87 -6.24 9.15 11.97
N PHE A 88 -6.62 10.06 12.87
CA PHE A 88 -5.75 11.10 13.40
C PHE A 88 -5.38 10.82 14.85
N GLU A 89 -4.12 11.07 15.24
CA GLU A 89 -3.64 11.00 16.61
C GLU A 89 -3.06 12.34 17.03
N PHE A 90 -3.65 12.94 18.07
CA PHE A 90 -3.24 14.24 18.61
C PHE A 90 -2.59 14.05 19.99
N SER A 91 -1.33 14.47 20.13
CA SER A 91 -0.59 14.40 21.40
C SER A 91 -1.06 15.48 22.39
N HIS A 92 -1.17 15.14 23.67
CA HIS A 92 -1.54 16.09 24.72
C HIS A 92 -0.37 16.99 25.18
N GLN A 93 0.87 16.69 24.79
CA GLN A 93 2.05 17.36 25.34
C GLN A 93 2.31 18.74 24.71
N ALA A 94 1.90 18.94 23.45
CA ALA A 94 1.74 20.23 22.79
C ALA A 94 1.22 19.98 21.37
N LEU A 95 0.10 20.59 21.01
CA LEU A 95 -0.35 20.68 19.62
C LEU A 95 0.40 21.82 18.94
N THR A 96 0.87 21.60 17.72
CA THR A 96 1.32 22.72 16.88
C THR A 96 0.13 23.60 16.48
N PRO A 97 0.33 24.88 16.10
CA PRO A 97 -0.76 25.74 15.66
C PRO A 97 -1.59 25.16 14.50
N GLU A 98 -0.92 24.45 13.59
CA GLU A 98 -1.56 23.78 12.44
C GLU A 98 -2.42 22.59 12.89
N GLU A 99 -1.89 21.75 13.79
CA GLU A 99 -2.61 20.62 14.36
C GLU A 99 -3.82 21.07 15.19
N ALA A 100 -3.73 22.20 15.88
CA ALA A 100 -4.82 22.77 16.65
C ALA A 100 -5.99 23.24 15.76
N ILE A 101 -5.69 23.81 14.57
CA ILE A 101 -6.71 24.18 13.59
C ILE A 101 -7.40 22.92 13.06
N ILE A 102 -6.63 21.88 12.70
CA ILE A 102 -7.19 20.62 12.20
C ILE A 102 -8.03 19.94 13.27
N ALA A 103 -7.53 19.87 14.51
CA ALA A 103 -8.28 19.33 15.64
C ALA A 103 -9.61 20.08 15.85
N GLN A 104 -9.59 21.41 15.77
CA GLN A 104 -10.80 22.23 15.86
C GLN A 104 -11.77 21.96 14.70
N GLU A 105 -11.27 21.86 13.47
CA GLU A 105 -12.08 21.57 12.28
C GLU A 105 -12.75 20.19 12.36
N LEU A 106 -12.05 19.20 12.91
CA LEU A 106 -12.54 17.84 13.18
C LEU A 106 -13.46 17.74 14.40
N GLY A 107 -13.69 18.85 15.11
CA GLY A 107 -14.63 18.92 16.24
C GLY A 107 -14.03 18.59 17.60
N LEU A 108 -12.69 18.48 17.73
CA LEU A 108 -12.02 18.24 19.02
C LEU A 108 -12.03 19.44 19.97
N ALA A 109 -12.30 20.65 19.47
CA ALA A 109 -12.34 21.86 20.29
C ALA A 109 -13.39 21.78 21.42
N ASN A 110 -14.46 21.02 21.21
CA ASN A 110 -15.47 20.72 22.21
C ASN A 110 -15.22 19.32 22.78
N SER A 111 -14.14 19.19 23.54
CA SER A 111 -13.57 17.95 24.12
C SER A 111 -14.51 17.10 25.01
N SER A 112 -15.81 17.39 25.04
CA SER A 112 -16.86 16.57 25.69
C SER A 112 -17.70 15.73 24.73
N ALA A 113 -17.68 16.01 23.42
CA ALA A 113 -18.43 15.21 22.44
C ALA A 113 -17.65 13.93 22.11
N LYS A 114 -18.21 12.75 22.46
CA LYS A 114 -17.60 11.45 22.12
C LYS A 114 -17.75 11.08 20.64
N LYS A 115 -18.76 11.65 19.97
CA LYS A 115 -19.08 11.36 18.57
C LYS A 115 -19.59 12.64 17.89
N PHE A 116 -19.10 12.91 16.70
CA PHE A 116 -19.73 13.87 15.78
C PHE A 116 -20.53 13.07 14.75
N ASN A 117 -21.78 13.46 14.53
CA ASN A 117 -22.62 12.87 13.49
C ASN A 117 -23.32 14.02 12.77
N GLY A 118 -22.91 14.28 11.54
CA GLY A 118 -23.32 15.44 10.76
C GLY A 118 -22.52 15.52 9.46
N LYS A 119 -23.02 16.27 8.48
CA LYS A 119 -22.31 16.48 7.22
C LYS A 119 -21.58 17.80 7.27
N LYS A 120 -20.24 17.76 7.29
CA LYS A 120 -19.38 18.95 7.24
C LYS A 120 -18.34 18.76 6.15
N GLN A 121 -18.23 19.73 5.25
CA GLN A 121 -17.16 19.77 4.27
C GLN A 121 -15.95 20.46 4.92
N ILE A 122 -14.79 19.83 4.83
CA ILE A 122 -13.54 20.35 5.37
C ILE A 122 -12.47 20.20 4.29
N LEU A 123 -11.69 21.25 4.09
CA LEU A 123 -10.50 21.23 3.27
C LEU A 123 -9.28 21.21 4.19
N ILE A 124 -8.45 20.18 4.09
CA ILE A 124 -7.24 20.02 4.91
C ILE A 124 -6.07 19.80 3.97
N GLU A 125 -5.02 20.61 4.11
CA GLU A 125 -3.73 20.37 3.46
C GLU A 125 -2.75 19.91 4.52
N LEU A 126 -2.21 18.71 4.38
CA LEU A 126 -1.28 18.13 5.36
C LEU A 126 -0.09 17.44 4.69
N PRO A 127 1.14 17.80 5.06
CA PRO A 127 2.33 17.07 4.62
C PRO A 127 2.40 15.74 5.38
N VAL A 128 2.43 14.61 4.67
CA VAL A 128 2.62 13.28 5.25
C VAL A 128 3.81 12.57 4.64
N ILE A 129 4.49 11.79 5.48
CA ILE A 129 5.50 10.85 5.01
C ILE A 129 4.86 9.47 4.96
N LEU A 130 4.77 8.87 3.78
CA LEU A 130 4.17 7.55 3.62
C LEU A 130 5.14 6.46 4.10
N ARG A 131 4.63 5.47 4.82
CA ARG A 131 5.40 4.32 5.32
C ARG A 131 5.15 3.07 4.50
N VAL A 132 3.89 2.66 4.39
CA VAL A 132 3.49 1.41 3.71
C VAL A 132 2.04 1.52 3.25
N MET A 133 1.73 0.86 2.14
CA MET A 133 0.36 0.70 1.64
C MET A 133 0.01 -0.79 1.61
N LYS A 134 -1.13 -1.16 2.18
CA LYS A 134 -1.67 -2.51 2.10
C LYS A 134 -2.93 -2.49 1.25
N ALA A 135 -2.89 -3.15 0.11
CA ALA A 135 -4.03 -3.27 -0.79
C ALA A 135 -4.71 -4.63 -0.61
N GLU A 136 -6.00 -4.62 -0.33
CA GLU A 136 -6.87 -5.78 -0.29
C GLU A 136 -7.79 -5.77 -1.51
N ILE A 137 -7.62 -6.76 -2.37
CA ILE A 137 -8.43 -6.92 -3.58
C ILE A 137 -9.61 -7.84 -3.24
N ASP A 138 -10.81 -7.29 -3.31
CA ASP A 138 -12.07 -8.00 -3.18
C ASP A 138 -12.64 -8.28 -4.58
N ARG A 139 -12.47 -9.53 -5.03
CA ARG A 139 -12.98 -9.96 -6.34
C ARG A 139 -14.49 -10.11 -6.39
N ALA A 140 -15.15 -10.36 -5.25
CA ALA A 140 -16.59 -10.53 -5.22
C ALA A 140 -17.30 -9.19 -5.44
N ASN A 141 -16.74 -8.12 -4.87
CA ASN A 141 -17.29 -6.77 -4.94
C ASN A 141 -16.64 -5.88 -6.02
N ASN A 142 -15.68 -6.42 -6.78
CA ASN A 142 -14.92 -5.70 -7.79
C ASN A 142 -14.28 -4.41 -7.26
N LEU A 143 -13.69 -4.50 -6.07
CA LEU A 143 -13.22 -3.38 -5.27
C LEU A 143 -11.80 -3.65 -4.78
N THR A 144 -10.99 -2.60 -4.68
CA THR A 144 -9.71 -2.65 -3.95
C THR A 144 -9.72 -1.62 -2.83
N GLU A 145 -9.50 -2.09 -1.61
CA GLU A 145 -9.31 -1.24 -0.43
C GLU A 145 -7.82 -1.10 -0.15
N ILE A 146 -7.33 0.11 0.08
CA ILE A 146 -5.92 0.38 0.37
C ILE A 146 -5.82 1.10 1.70
N GLU A 147 -5.24 0.43 2.69
CA GLU A 147 -4.82 1.02 3.95
C GLU A 147 -3.44 1.64 3.76
N VAL A 148 -3.36 2.97 3.90
CA VAL A 148 -2.11 3.72 3.85
C VAL A 148 -1.70 4.09 5.27
N SER A 149 -0.49 3.70 5.66
CA SER A 149 0.12 4.10 6.93
C SER A 149 1.16 5.18 6.70
N THR A 150 1.16 6.22 7.54
CA THR A 150 2.11 7.33 7.48
C THR A 150 3.13 7.22 8.62
N THR A 151 4.04 8.19 8.73
CA THR A 151 4.97 8.32 9.85
C THR A 151 5.15 9.79 10.18
N ASN A 152 5.30 10.09 11.48
CA ASN A 152 5.57 11.44 12.00
C ASN A 152 4.52 12.48 11.56
N SER A 153 3.24 12.10 11.54
CA SER A 153 2.12 12.96 11.17
C SER A 153 0.94 12.68 12.09
N ILE A 154 0.10 13.70 12.33
CA ILE A 154 -1.18 13.53 13.02
C ILE A 154 -2.10 12.57 12.28
N LEU A 155 -2.16 12.58 10.94
CA LEU A 155 -2.86 11.56 10.18
C LEU A 155 -1.98 10.31 10.15
N THR A 156 -2.29 9.28 10.94
CA THR A 156 -1.47 8.07 11.09
C THR A 156 -1.84 6.98 10.09
N LYS A 157 -3.14 6.86 9.78
CA LYS A 157 -3.66 5.94 8.77
C LYS A 157 -4.80 6.56 7.98
N PHE A 158 -4.97 6.12 6.73
CA PHE A 158 -6.17 6.40 5.96
C PHE A 158 -6.47 5.28 4.97
N ASN A 159 -7.74 5.10 4.64
CA ASN A 159 -8.21 4.07 3.70
C ASN A 159 -8.68 4.73 2.41
N LEU A 160 -8.12 4.26 1.31
CA LEU A 160 -8.60 4.52 -0.05
C LEU A 160 -9.42 3.33 -0.54
N GLU A 161 -10.38 3.59 -1.39
CA GLU A 161 -11.22 2.58 -2.03
C GLU A 161 -11.36 2.91 -3.52
N PHE A 162 -11.04 1.93 -4.38
CA PHE A 162 -11.18 2.06 -5.82
C PHE A 162 -12.09 0.95 -6.38
N ASN A 163 -12.94 1.33 -7.33
CA ASN A 163 -13.83 0.42 -8.06
C ASN A 163 -13.09 -0.30 -9.21
N SER A 164 -11.93 -0.89 -8.90
CA SER A 164 -11.15 -1.70 -9.84
C SER A 164 -10.40 -2.78 -9.08
N ILE A 165 -10.17 -3.91 -9.75
CA ILE A 165 -9.34 -5.03 -9.28
C ILE A 165 -8.10 -5.23 -10.16
N ASP A 166 -7.96 -4.44 -11.22
CA ASP A 166 -6.77 -4.45 -12.07
C ASP A 166 -5.66 -3.71 -11.33
N ILE A 167 -4.56 -4.43 -11.06
CA ILE A 167 -3.48 -3.91 -10.25
C ILE A 167 -2.79 -2.73 -10.94
N ASP A 168 -2.56 -2.78 -12.25
CA ASP A 168 -1.89 -1.70 -12.97
C ASP A 168 -2.78 -0.44 -12.97
N GLN A 169 -4.10 -0.62 -13.10
CA GLN A 169 -5.05 0.48 -13.00
C GLN A 169 -5.11 1.09 -11.59
N VAL A 170 -5.16 0.24 -10.55
CA VAL A 170 -5.19 0.69 -9.15
C VAL A 170 -3.91 1.45 -8.81
N GLU A 171 -2.74 0.95 -9.22
CA GLU A 171 -1.47 1.64 -8.98
C GLU A 171 -1.40 3.01 -9.66
N ALA A 172 -1.93 3.13 -10.88
CA ALA A 172 -2.02 4.40 -11.59
C ALA A 172 -2.98 5.38 -10.88
N MET A 173 -4.12 4.89 -10.37
CA MET A 173 -5.06 5.70 -9.60
C MET A 173 -4.44 6.18 -8.28
N ILE A 174 -3.70 5.33 -7.58
CA ILE A 174 -2.98 5.71 -6.35
C ILE A 174 -1.91 6.76 -6.65
N ALA A 175 -1.13 6.55 -7.71
CA ALA A 175 -0.11 7.49 -8.15
C ALA A 175 -0.72 8.88 -8.43
N GLN A 176 -1.86 8.92 -9.12
CA GLN A 176 -2.58 10.16 -9.39
C GLN A 176 -3.16 10.80 -8.11
N GLU A 177 -3.82 10.00 -7.26
CA GLU A 177 -4.48 10.49 -6.03
C GLU A 177 -3.47 11.05 -5.03
N LEU A 178 -2.34 10.37 -4.87
CA LEU A 178 -1.29 10.74 -3.91
C LEU A 178 -0.17 11.58 -4.54
N GLY A 179 -0.25 11.93 -5.83
CA GLY A 179 0.80 12.68 -6.52
C GLY A 179 2.16 11.96 -6.55
N LEU A 180 2.17 10.64 -6.46
CA LEU A 180 3.37 9.80 -6.47
C LEU A 180 3.73 9.35 -7.88
N SER A 181 4.98 8.96 -8.08
CA SER A 181 5.34 8.17 -9.25
C SER A 181 4.87 6.72 -9.13
N LEU A 182 4.61 6.06 -10.26
CA LEU A 182 4.24 4.64 -10.28
C LEU A 182 5.31 3.74 -9.62
N ALA A 183 6.59 4.13 -9.73
CA ALA A 183 7.70 3.40 -9.11
C ALA A 183 7.64 3.46 -7.58
N GLU A 184 7.34 4.63 -7.01
CA GLU A 184 7.18 4.81 -5.57
C GLU A 184 5.99 4.02 -5.03
N VAL A 185 4.86 4.04 -5.75
CA VAL A 185 3.68 3.23 -5.40
C VAL A 185 4.05 1.75 -5.32
N LYS A 186 4.71 1.21 -6.35
CA LYS A 186 5.16 -0.19 -6.41
C LYS A 186 6.10 -0.58 -5.26
N LYS A 187 6.95 0.35 -4.81
CA LYS A 187 7.88 0.13 -3.69
C LYS A 187 7.14 0.02 -2.35
N LEU A 188 6.08 0.82 -2.17
CA LEU A 188 5.33 0.94 -0.92
C LEU A 188 4.18 -0.04 -0.78
N ILE A 189 3.56 -0.47 -1.89
CA ILE A 189 2.34 -1.26 -1.88
C ILE A 189 2.60 -2.76 -1.67
N ARG A 190 1.72 -3.39 -0.90
CA ARG A 190 1.69 -4.83 -0.63
C ARG A 190 0.28 -5.34 -0.85
N TYR A 191 0.14 -6.38 -1.67
CA TYR A 191 -1.16 -6.92 -2.06
C TYR A 191 -1.56 -8.13 -1.24
N ARG A 192 -2.85 -8.19 -0.88
CA ARG A 192 -3.54 -9.37 -0.36
C ARG A 192 -4.82 -9.57 -1.17
N ILE A 193 -5.07 -10.80 -1.60
CA ILE A 193 -6.30 -11.15 -2.32
C ILE A 193 -7.25 -11.78 -1.32
N LYS A 194 -8.44 -11.21 -1.18
CA LYS A 194 -9.54 -11.81 -0.44
C LYS A 194 -10.22 -12.83 -1.35
N LYS A 195 -10.36 -14.06 -0.85
CA LYS A 195 -11.02 -15.16 -1.58
C LYS A 195 -12.53 -15.12 -1.37
#